data_AF-A0A955J7Z0-F1
#
_entry.id   AF-A0A955J7Z0-F1
#
_cell.length_a   1.000
_cell.length_b   1.000
_cell.length_c   1.000
_cell.angle_alpha   90.00
_cell.angle_beta   90.00
_cell.angle_gamma   90.00
#
_symmetry.space_group_name_H-M   'P 1'
#
loop_
_entity.id
_entity.type
_entity.pdbx_description
1 polymer ?
#
loop_
_entity_poly.entity_id
_entity_poly.type
_entity_poly.pdbx_seq_one_letter_code
_entity_poly.pdbx_strand_id
1 'polypeptide(L)' 'HLTEVFQALQGVPGVREATIFGASVHVFLEPGTSIESVVDALPTALREGLETRSITPSLEDVFVTLTREADDAR' A
#
# COMPACT_ATOMS: atom_id res chain seq x y z
N HIS A 1 -0.17 15.75 5.16
CA HIS A 1 -0.54 14.93 3.99
C HIS A 1 -0.26 13.44 4.13
N LEU A 2 0.91 12.96 4.59
CA LEU A 2 1.17 11.50 4.60
C LEU A 2 0.15 10.68 5.40
N THR A 3 -0.25 11.16 6.58
CA THR A 3 -1.31 10.54 7.38
C THR A 3 -2.68 10.64 6.71
N GLU A 4 -2.98 11.74 6.01
CA GLU A 4 -4.24 11.92 5.27
C GLU A 4 -4.32 10.95 4.07
N VAL A 5 -3.22 10.77 3.33
CA VAL A 5 -3.10 9.81 2.23
C VAL A 5 -3.28 8.39 2.77
N PHE A 6 -2.60 8.04 3.87
CA PHE A 6 -2.77 6.75 4.54
C PHE A 6 -4.24 6.49 4.93
N GLN A 7 -4.89 7.47 5.57
CA GLN A 7 -6.31 7.35 5.95
C GLN A 7 -7.23 7.21 4.74
N ALA A 8 -6.98 7.96 3.67
CA ALA A 8 -7.75 7.85 2.43
C ALA A 8 -7.61 6.46 1.81
N LEU A 9 -6.41 5.87 1.80
CA LEU A 9 -6.13 4.54 1.24
C LEU A 9 -6.83 3.39 1.97
N GLN A 10 -7.10 3.52 3.28
CA GLN A 10 -7.81 2.49 4.07
C GLN A 10 -9.24 2.21 3.56
N GLY A 11 -9.84 3.13 2.79
CA GLY A 11 -11.18 2.98 2.22
C GLY A 11 -11.22 2.75 0.70
N VAL A 12 -10.07 2.67 0.03
CA VAL A 12 -10.02 2.55 -1.43
C VAL A 12 -10.24 1.10 -1.85
N PRO A 13 -11.22 0.81 -2.74
CA PRO A 13 -11.39 -0.53 -3.29
C PRO A 13 -10.12 -1.02 -3.98
N GLY A 14 -9.71 -2.25 -3.66
CA GLY A 14 -8.49 -2.86 -4.18
C GLY A 14 -7.23 -2.56 -3.38
N VAL A 15 -7.29 -1.75 -2.31
CA VAL A 15 -6.24 -1.69 -1.29
C VAL A 15 -6.50 -2.77 -0.24
N ARG A 16 -5.58 -3.72 -0.11
CA ARG A 16 -5.63 -4.77 0.91
C ARG A 16 -5.09 -4.28 2.24
N GLU A 17 -3.96 -3.59 2.19
CA GLU A 17 -3.29 -3.04 3.35
C GLU A 17 -2.56 -1.77 2.95
N ALA A 18 -2.52 -0.78 3.84
CA ALA A 18 -1.62 0.34 3.74
C ALA A 18 -0.88 0.48 5.06
N THR A 19 0.39 0.86 5.02
CA THR A 19 1.26 1.07 6.19
C THR A 19 2.20 2.24 5.93
N ILE A 20 2.45 3.06 6.94
CA ILE A 20 3.42 4.16 6.87
C ILE A 20 4.82 3.62 7.16
N PHE A 21 5.76 3.87 6.25
CA PHE A 21 7.16 3.51 6.44
C PHE A 21 8.05 4.72 6.09
N GLY A 22 8.65 5.32 7.12
CA GLY A 22 9.47 6.53 6.99
C GLY A 22 8.68 7.69 6.39
N ALA A 23 9.07 8.12 5.19
CA ALA A 23 8.45 9.22 4.45
C ALA A 23 7.51 8.76 3.32
N SER A 24 7.10 7.48 3.31
CA SER A 24 6.24 6.92 2.27
C SER A 24 5.10 6.08 2.87
N VAL A 25 4.01 5.95 2.11
CA VAL A 25 2.96 4.96 2.40
C VAL A 25 3.18 3.76 1.50
N HIS A 26 3.36 2.59 2.11
CA HIS A 26 3.45 1.31 1.42
C HIS A 26 2.04 0.74 1.34
N VAL A 27 1.67 0.24 0.16
CA VAL A 27 0.32 -0.23 -0.11
C VAL A 27 0.39 -1.60 -0.77
N PHE A 28 -0.29 -2.57 -0.18
CA PHE A 28 -0.57 -3.86 -0.79
C PHE A 28 -1.91 -3.78 -1.51
N LEU A 29 -1.90 -4.14 -2.79
CA LEU A 29 -3.09 -4.11 -3.64
C LEU A 29 -3.65 -5.52 -3.86
N GLU A 30 -4.95 -5.61 -4.06
CA GLU A 30 -5.61 -6.84 -4.50
C GLU A 30 -5.13 -7.22 -5.93
N PRO A 31 -5.01 -8.52 -6.24
CA PRO A 31 -4.64 -8.97 -7.58
C PRO A 31 -5.54 -8.37 -8.67
N GLY A 32 -4.91 -7.81 -9.71
CA GLY A 32 -5.62 -7.15 -10.82
C GLY A 32 -5.97 -5.68 -10.57
N THR A 33 -5.69 -5.13 -9.39
CA THR A 33 -5.82 -3.69 -9.11
C THR A 33 -4.61 -2.94 -9.65
N SER A 34 -4.85 -1.86 -10.39
CA SER A 34 -3.80 -0.99 -10.91
C SER A 34 -3.48 0.14 -9.91
N ILE A 35 -2.23 0.60 -9.88
CA ILE A 35 -1.84 1.74 -9.03
C ILE A 35 -2.64 2.98 -9.42
N GLU A 36 -2.82 3.18 -10.73
CA GLU A 36 -3.57 4.29 -11.33
C GLU A 36 -5.01 4.32 -10.80
N SER A 37 -5.70 3.17 -10.78
CA SER A 37 -7.08 3.10 -10.26
C SER A 37 -7.18 3.47 -8.78
N VAL A 38 -6.15 3.17 -7.99
CA VAL A 38 -6.11 3.52 -6.56
C VAL A 38 -5.86 5.01 -6.38
N VAL A 39 -4.92 5.58 -7.14
CA VAL A 39 -4.62 7.02 -7.13
C VAL A 39 -5.82 7.84 -7.58
N ASP A 40 -6.52 7.40 -8.62
CA ASP A 40 -7.73 8.07 -9.13
C ASP A 40 -8.90 8.03 -8.16
N ALA A 41 -8.94 7.06 -7.25
CA ALA A 41 -9.92 6.98 -6.17
C ALA A 41 -9.63 7.95 -5.01
N LEU A 42 -8.41 8.49 -4.90
CA LEU A 42 -8.07 9.47 -3.86
C LEU A 42 -8.72 10.84 -4.14
N PRO A 43 -9.00 11.65 -3.12
CA PRO A 43 -9.41 13.04 -3.29
C PRO A 43 -8.39 13.82 -4.13
N THR A 44 -8.84 14.69 -5.04
CA THR A 44 -7.95 15.47 -5.94
C THR A 44 -6.88 16.25 -5.19
N ALA A 45 -7.21 16.82 -4.02
CA ALA A 45 -6.28 17.54 -3.16
C ALA A 45 -5.11 16.68 -2.63
N LEU A 46 -5.29 15.36 -2.59
CA LEU A 46 -4.23 14.42 -2.20
C LEU A 46 -3.46 13.86 -3.40
N ARG A 47 -3.95 14.04 -4.64
CA ARG A 47 -3.27 13.59 -5.87
C ARG A 47 -2.14 14.51 -6.30
N GLU A 48 -2.26 15.81 -6.02
CA GLU A 48 -1.24 16.78 -6.39
C GLU A 48 0.07 16.52 -5.64
N GLY A 49 1.13 16.21 -6.40
CA GLY A 49 2.45 15.92 -5.84
C GLY A 49 2.66 14.49 -5.32
N LEU A 50 1.72 13.56 -5.58
CA LEU A 50 1.94 12.15 -5.30
C LEU A 50 2.93 11.54 -6.31
N GLU A 51 4.06 11.05 -5.81
CA GLU A 51 4.93 10.16 -6.57
C GLU A 51 4.59 8.71 -6.21
N THR A 52 4.12 7.95 -7.19
CA THR A 52 3.86 6.52 -7.03
C THR A 52 4.94 5.70 -7.72
N ARG A 53 5.49 4.73 -7.00
CA ARG A 53 6.43 3.74 -7.56
C ARG A 53 5.89 2.33 -7.31
N SER A 54 5.87 1.52 -8.36
CA SER A 54 5.64 0.08 -8.19
C SER A 54 6.89 -0.55 -7.58
N ILE A 55 6.71 -1.40 -6.58
CA ILE A 55 7.78 -2.18 -5.97
C ILE A 55 7.46 -3.64 -6.25
N THR A 56 8.30 -4.29 -7.04
CA THR A 56 8.19 -5.74 -7.22
C THR A 56 8.62 -6.41 -5.91
N PRO A 57 7.78 -7.25 -5.30
CA PRO A 57 8.17 -7.98 -4.10
C PRO A 57 9.42 -8.82 -4.39
N SER A 58 10.37 -8.76 -3.48
CA SER A 58 11.62 -9.53 -3.53
C SER A 58 11.44 -10.89 -2.84
N LEU A 59 12.41 -11.79 -3.03
CA LEU A 59 12.45 -13.06 -2.28
C LEU A 59 12.55 -12.84 -0.76
N GLU A 60 13.12 -11.71 -0.33
CA GLU A 60 13.18 -11.33 1.08
C GLU A 60 11.79 -11.00 1.63
N ASP A 61 10.95 -10.31 0.85
CA ASP A 61 9.56 -10.00 1.24
C ASP A 61 8.72 -11.28 1.41
N VAL A 62 8.91 -12.27 0.52
CA VAL A 62 8.28 -13.60 0.65
C VAL A 62 8.74 -14.28 1.94
N PHE A 63 10.03 -14.21 2.27
CA PHE A 63 10.58 -14.81 3.48
C PHE A 63 10.03 -14.15 4.75
N VAL A 64 9.93 -12.82 4.77
CA VAL A 64 9.35 -12.05 5.89
C VAL A 64 7.88 -12.39 6.09
N THR A 65 7.08 -12.43 5.01
CA THR A 65 5.66 -12.79 5.10
C THR A 65 5.47 -14.20 5.64
N LEU A 66 6.18 -15.20 5.12
CA LEU A 66 6.10 -16.58 5.61
C LEU A 66 6.52 -16.72 7.08
N THR A 67 7.50 -15.94 7.52
CA THR A 67 7.94 -15.94 8.92
C THR A 67 6.89 -15.31 9.83
N ARG A 68 6.26 -14.21 9.42
CA ARG A 68 5.16 -13.57 10.18
C ARG A 68 3.95 -14.50 10.31
N GLU A 69 3.54 -15.16 9.22
CA GLU A 69 2.45 -16.14 9.25
C GLU A 69 2.76 -17.33 10.17
N ALA A 70 4.03 -17.77 10.23
CA ALA A 70 4.46 -18.86 11.10
C ALA A 70 4.53 -18.46 12.59
N ASP A 71 4.86 -17.20 12.89
CA ASP A 71 4.88 -16.67 14.25
C ASP A 71 3.45 -16.40 14.78
N ASP A 72 2.54 -15.90 13.94
CA ASP A 72 1.14 -15.67 14.30
C ASP A 72 0.35 -16.98 14.51
N ALA A 73 0.82 -18.10 13.93
CA ALA A 73 0.22 -19.43 14.07
C ALA A 73 0.65 -20.19 15.35
N ARG A 74 1.49 -19.59 16.20
CA ARG A 74 1.96 -20.17 17.47
C ARG A 74 1.19 -19.64 18.68
#